data_AF-A0A7S0M6T4-F1
#
_entry.id   AF-A0A7S0M6T4-F1
#
_cell.length_a   1.000
_cell.length_b   1.000
_cell.length_c   1.000
_cell.angle_alpha   90.00
_cell.angle_beta   90.00
_cell.angle_gamma   90.00
#
_symmetry.space_group_name_H-M   'P 1'
#
loop_
_entity.id
_entity.type
_entity.pdbx_description
1 polymer ?
#
loop_
_entity_poly.entity_id
_entity_poly.type
_entity_poly.pdbx_seq_one_letter_code
_entity_poly.pdbx_strand_id
1 'polypeptide(L)'
;AVAALRRMEAEGLRPDVRAYARVLAVLAQAADGLGAVRPAYLRRRQAASASAGAGGRPCSEEEAVERWYVTGAGMVAEMRERGTRRNAVLYNTLLHLCAKAAAISPSGLDWVAEAEGILDAMHADAVPYNHVTLNTFLDACGHAATPHRPGHRPPAPP
;
A
#
# COMPACT_ATOMS: atom_id res chain seq x y z
N ALA A 1 4.04 -3.89 -13.65
CA ALA A 1 4.25 -4.96 -12.65
C ALA A 1 3.06 -5.91 -12.60
N VAL A 2 1.86 -5.48 -12.16
CA VAL A 2 0.65 -6.33 -12.10
C VAL A 2 0.31 -6.99 -13.45
N ALA A 3 0.34 -6.22 -14.56
CA ALA A 3 0.09 -6.77 -15.90
C ALA A 3 1.12 -7.83 -16.33
N ALA A 4 2.37 -7.73 -15.86
CA ALA A 4 3.40 -8.73 -16.15
C ALA A 4 3.13 -10.04 -15.40
N LEU A 5 2.65 -9.97 -14.15
CA LEU A 5 2.23 -11.15 -13.39
C LEU A 5 1.03 -11.85 -14.04
N ARG A 6 0.03 -11.08 -14.48
CA ARG A 6 -1.13 -11.63 -15.23
C ARG A 6 -0.72 -12.22 -16.57
N ARG A 7 0.28 -11.65 -17.24
CA ARG A 7 0.84 -12.22 -18.47
C ARG A 7 1.53 -13.56 -18.23
N MET A 8 2.30 -13.71 -17.14
CA MET A 8 2.90 -14.99 -16.78
C MET A 8 1.83 -16.08 -16.66
N GLU A 9 0.71 -15.76 -16.01
CA GLU A 9 -0.41 -16.69 -15.85
C GLU A 9 -1.08 -17.05 -17.17
N ALA A 10 -1.29 -16.06 -18.05
CA ALA A 10 -1.86 -16.28 -19.38
C ALA A 10 -0.97 -17.16 -20.27
N GLU A 11 0.35 -17.11 -20.06
CA GLU A 11 1.34 -17.98 -20.73
C GLU A 11 1.48 -19.35 -20.04
N GLY A 12 0.65 -19.65 -19.03
CA GLY A 12 0.66 -20.93 -18.31
C GLY A 12 1.77 -21.06 -17.26
N LEU A 13 2.54 -19.98 -17.02
CA LEU A 13 3.56 -19.95 -15.98
C LEU A 13 2.89 -19.68 -14.63
N ARG A 14 3.21 -20.50 -13.62
CA ARG A 14 2.74 -20.26 -12.25
C ARG A 14 3.63 -19.21 -11.58
N PRO A 15 3.11 -18.03 -11.18
CA PRO A 15 3.90 -17.06 -10.44
C PRO A 15 4.33 -17.64 -9.11
N ASP A 16 5.60 -17.45 -8.76
CA ASP A 16 6.18 -17.89 -7.49
C ASP A 16 6.18 -16.74 -6.46
N VAL A 17 6.64 -17.05 -5.24
CA VAL A 17 6.77 -16.08 -4.14
C VAL A 17 7.57 -14.84 -4.55
N ARG A 18 8.60 -15.01 -5.39
CA ARG A 18 9.47 -13.93 -5.83
C ARG A 18 8.75 -13.00 -6.81
N ALA A 19 7.95 -13.55 -7.71
CA ALA A 19 7.12 -12.77 -8.63
C ALA A 19 6.11 -11.91 -7.87
N TYR A 20 5.36 -12.50 -6.93
CA TYR A 20 4.42 -11.77 -6.08
C TYR A 20 5.12 -10.71 -5.24
N ALA A 21 6.23 -11.06 -4.56
CA ALA A 21 6.99 -10.12 -3.75
C ALA A 21 7.51 -8.93 -4.56
N ARG A 22 7.91 -9.14 -5.82
CA ARG A 22 8.36 -8.05 -6.68
C ARG A 22 7.23 -7.11 -7.06
N VAL A 23 6.05 -7.63 -7.37
CA VAL A 23 4.89 -6.79 -7.69
C VAL A 23 4.46 -5.99 -6.47
N LEU A 24 4.36 -6.63 -5.31
CA LEU A 24 4.04 -5.99 -4.04
C LEU A 24 5.04 -4.91 -3.66
N ALA A 25 6.35 -5.16 -3.79
CA ALA A 25 7.38 -4.15 -3.56
C ALA A 25 7.20 -2.93 -4.48
N VAL A 26 6.82 -3.13 -5.76
CA VAL A 26 6.54 -2.02 -6.68
C VAL A 26 5.29 -1.23 -6.25
N LEU A 27 4.28 -1.89 -5.70
CA LEU A 27 3.09 -1.22 -5.15
C LEU A 27 3.44 -0.37 -3.92
N ALA A 28 4.23 -0.90 -2.97
CA ALA A 28 4.72 -0.14 -1.82
C ALA A 28 5.61 1.05 -2.24
N GLN A 29 6.53 0.84 -3.19
CA GLN A 29 7.37 1.92 -3.72
C GLN A 29 6.55 3.03 -4.39
N ALA A 30 5.45 2.66 -5.07
CA ALA A 30 4.53 3.65 -5.62
C ALA A 30 3.85 4.47 -4.51
N ALA A 31 3.53 3.84 -3.37
CA ALA A 31 2.99 4.51 -2.18
C ALA A 31 4.00 5.43 -1.49
N ASP A 32 5.27 5.04 -1.40
CA ASP A 32 6.34 5.92 -0.90
C ASP A 32 6.56 7.14 -1.81
N GLY A 33 6.47 6.93 -3.11
CA GLY A 33 6.62 7.99 -4.11
C GLY A 33 5.62 9.14 -3.92
N LEU A 34 4.43 8.87 -3.39
CA LEU A 34 3.39 9.90 -3.20
C LEU A 34 3.87 11.06 -2.30
N GLY A 35 4.78 10.84 -1.35
CA GLY A 35 5.29 11.91 -0.48
C GLY A 35 6.30 12.85 -1.18
N ALA A 36 7.28 12.29 -1.90
CA ALA A 36 8.39 13.06 -2.49
C ALA A 36 8.08 13.62 -3.89
N VAL A 37 7.26 12.92 -4.68
CA VAL A 37 6.82 13.39 -6.00
C VAL A 37 5.41 13.96 -5.98
N ARG A 38 4.78 14.13 -4.81
CA ARG A 38 3.43 14.70 -4.64
C ARG A 38 3.14 15.87 -5.57
N PRO A 39 3.98 16.92 -5.64
CA PRO A 39 3.69 18.09 -6.46
C PRO A 39 3.85 17.83 -7.97
N ALA A 40 4.69 16.86 -8.36
CA ALA A 40 4.92 16.50 -9.76
C ALA A 40 3.91 15.45 -10.26
N TYR A 41 3.50 14.54 -9.39
CA TYR A 41 2.43 13.55 -9.61
C TYR A 41 1.08 14.26 -9.76
N LEU A 42 0.73 15.14 -8.82
CA LEU A 42 -0.50 15.93 -8.90
C LEU A 42 -0.53 16.80 -10.15
N ARG A 43 0.58 17.44 -10.54
CA ARG A 43 0.66 18.23 -11.79
C ARG A 43 0.49 17.38 -13.04
N ARG A 44 1.17 16.23 -13.15
CA ARG A 44 1.01 15.31 -14.28
C ARG A 44 -0.42 14.78 -14.37
N ARG A 45 -1.06 14.54 -13.23
CA ARG A 45 -2.39 13.97 -13.16
C ARG A 45 -3.48 15.00 -13.44
N GLN A 46 -3.33 16.23 -12.95
CA GLN A 46 -4.17 17.37 -13.29
C GLN A 46 -4.09 17.70 -14.79
N ALA A 47 -2.89 17.60 -15.37
CA ALA A 47 -2.71 17.72 -16.82
C ALA A 47 -3.40 16.58 -17.59
N ALA A 48 -3.33 15.34 -17.09
CA ALA A 48 -4.02 14.19 -17.67
C ALA A 48 -5.56 14.32 -17.58
N SER A 49 -6.10 14.81 -16.45
CA SER A 49 -7.53 15.10 -16.30
C SER A 49 -7.99 16.32 -17.09
N ALA A 50 -7.09 17.27 -17.40
CA ALA A 50 -7.39 18.38 -18.30
C ALA A 50 -7.46 17.93 -19.78
N SER A 51 -6.67 16.90 -20.15
CA SER A 51 -6.72 16.29 -21.49
C SER A 51 -7.84 15.26 -21.69
N ALA A 52 -8.32 14.63 -20.62
CA ALA A 52 -9.48 13.73 -20.65
C ALA A 52 -10.73 14.56 -20.34
N GLY A 53 -11.48 14.94 -21.39
CA GLY A 53 -12.64 15.85 -21.29
C GLY A 53 -13.57 15.61 -20.08
N ALA A 54 -14.13 16.73 -19.60
CA ALA A 54 -14.97 16.87 -18.41
C ALA A 54 -15.85 15.65 -18.08
N GLY A 55 -15.47 14.89 -17.05
CA GLY A 55 -16.30 13.81 -16.50
C GLY A 55 -15.57 12.87 -15.54
N GLY A 56 -14.27 12.66 -15.72
CA GLY A 56 -13.47 11.80 -14.82
C GLY A 56 -12.91 12.59 -13.63
N ARG A 57 -13.51 12.46 -12.45
CA ARG A 57 -12.89 12.98 -11.21
C ARG A 57 -11.48 12.37 -11.08
N PRO A 58 -10.44 13.18 -10.86
CA PRO A 58 -9.13 12.63 -10.55
C PRO A 58 -9.24 11.82 -9.25
N CYS A 59 -8.90 10.53 -9.31
CA CYS A 59 -8.85 9.67 -8.13
C CYS A 59 -7.88 10.24 -7.09
N SER A 60 -8.31 10.22 -5.82
CA SER A 60 -7.55 10.79 -4.71
C SER A 60 -6.31 9.95 -4.40
N GLU A 61 -5.40 10.51 -3.60
CA GLU A 61 -4.25 9.77 -3.08
C GLU A 61 -4.71 8.58 -2.23
N GLU A 62 -5.78 8.75 -1.43
CA GLU A 62 -6.42 7.67 -0.67
C GLU A 62 -6.92 6.55 -1.58
N GLU A 63 -7.65 6.89 -2.65
CA GLU A 63 -8.16 5.90 -3.61
C GLU A 63 -7.04 5.15 -4.33
N ALA A 64 -5.89 5.78 -4.54
CA ALA A 64 -4.72 5.12 -5.13
C ALA A 64 -4.09 4.13 -4.16
N VAL A 65 -3.90 4.52 -2.89
CA VAL A 65 -3.35 3.65 -1.85
C VAL A 65 -4.30 2.49 -1.55
N GLU A 66 -5.59 2.76 -1.41
CA GLU A 66 -6.62 1.72 -1.23
C GLU A 66 -6.61 0.73 -2.39
N ARG A 67 -6.51 1.21 -3.63
CA ARG A 67 -6.42 0.32 -4.80
C ARG A 67 -5.17 -0.56 -4.77
N TRP A 68 -4.02 -0.02 -4.36
CA TRP A 68 -2.80 -0.81 -4.22
C TRP A 68 -2.91 -1.82 -3.08
N TYR A 69 -3.53 -1.45 -1.96
CA TYR A 69 -3.82 -2.35 -0.85
C TYR A 69 -4.71 -3.51 -1.29
N VAL A 70 -5.88 -3.22 -1.88
CA VAL A 70 -6.81 -4.25 -2.38
C VAL A 70 -6.13 -5.17 -3.39
N THR A 71 -5.32 -4.60 -4.30
CA THR A 71 -4.56 -5.40 -5.27
C THR A 71 -3.55 -6.32 -4.57
N GLY A 72 -2.83 -5.80 -3.58
CA GLY A 72 -1.84 -6.57 -2.83
C GLY A 72 -2.47 -7.66 -1.95
N ALA A 73 -3.53 -7.32 -1.22
CA ALA A 73 -4.27 -8.26 -0.39
C ALA A 73 -4.87 -9.39 -1.23
N GLY A 74 -5.44 -9.06 -2.40
CA GLY A 74 -5.92 -10.05 -3.36
C GLY A 74 -4.82 -11.00 -3.85
N MET A 75 -3.59 -10.50 -4.06
CA MET A 75 -2.45 -11.36 -4.39
C MET A 75 -2.05 -12.30 -3.25
N VAL A 76 -2.06 -11.82 -2.01
CA VAL A 76 -1.74 -12.67 -0.84
C VAL A 76 -2.82 -13.74 -0.64
N ALA A 77 -4.10 -13.40 -0.83
CA ALA A 77 -5.20 -14.37 -0.82
C ALA A 77 -5.05 -15.40 -1.95
N GLU A 78 -4.73 -14.95 -3.16
CA GLU A 78 -4.49 -15.82 -4.31
C GLU A 78 -3.31 -16.79 -4.06
N MET A 79 -2.24 -16.34 -3.41
CA MET A 79 -1.14 -17.21 -3.01
C MET A 79 -1.59 -18.30 -2.02
N ARG A 80 -2.53 -17.99 -1.12
CA ARG A 80 -3.11 -18.97 -0.18
C ARG A 80 -3.89 -20.05 -0.91
N GLU A 81 -4.76 -19.66 -1.85
CA GLU A 81 -5.55 -20.59 -2.68
C GLU A 81 -4.65 -21.50 -3.52
N ARG A 82 -3.53 -20.97 -4.01
CA ARG A 82 -2.55 -21.70 -4.81
C ARG A 82 -1.58 -22.56 -3.98
N GLY A 83 -1.70 -22.58 -2.65
CA GLY A 83 -0.78 -23.28 -1.76
C GLY A 83 0.66 -22.72 -1.77
N THR A 84 0.82 -21.48 -2.26
CA THR A 84 2.14 -20.83 -2.35
C THR A 84 2.50 -20.22 -0.98
N ARG A 85 3.69 -20.55 -0.47
CA ARG A 85 4.15 -20.04 0.83
C ARG A 85 4.29 -18.52 0.80
N ARG A 86 3.61 -17.85 1.72
CA ARG A 86 3.78 -16.42 1.98
C ARG A 86 4.98 -16.21 2.91
N ASN A 87 5.55 -15.01 2.91
CA ASN A 87 6.72 -14.67 3.71
C ASN A 87 6.58 -13.26 4.30
N ALA A 88 7.49 -12.90 5.21
CA ALA A 88 7.45 -11.62 5.91
C ALA A 88 7.50 -10.41 4.97
N VAL A 89 8.16 -10.51 3.80
CA VAL A 89 8.23 -9.39 2.84
C VAL A 89 6.85 -9.04 2.29
N LEU A 90 6.01 -10.03 2.00
CA LEU A 90 4.66 -9.81 1.46
C LEU A 90 3.78 -9.09 2.47
N TYR A 91 3.76 -9.57 3.71
CA TYR A 91 2.95 -8.96 4.77
C TYR A 91 3.48 -7.59 5.19
N ASN A 92 4.80 -7.41 5.31
CA ASN A 92 5.39 -6.11 5.61
C ASN A 92 5.07 -5.08 4.51
N THR A 93 4.91 -5.51 3.26
CA THR A 93 4.45 -4.62 2.18
C THR A 93 3.01 -4.17 2.42
N LEU A 94 2.10 -5.09 2.80
CA LEU A 94 0.71 -4.73 3.10
C LEU A 94 0.62 -3.80 4.32
N LEU A 95 1.38 -4.10 5.39
CA LEU A 95 1.49 -3.23 6.56
C LEU A 95 1.97 -1.83 6.19
N HIS A 96 2.94 -1.73 5.27
CA HIS A 96 3.42 -0.44 4.79
C HIS A 96 2.34 0.34 4.04
N LEU A 97 1.53 -0.32 3.22
CA LEU A 97 0.38 0.31 2.57
C LEU A 97 -0.66 0.78 3.60
N CYS A 98 -0.94 0.00 4.65
CA CYS A 98 -1.80 0.41 5.76
C CYS A 98 -1.25 1.66 6.48
N ALA A 99 0.06 1.70 6.77
CA ALA A 99 0.68 2.87 7.39
C ALA A 99 0.54 4.13 6.53
N LYS A 100 0.76 4.01 5.21
CA LYS A 100 0.54 5.13 4.26
C LYS A 100 -0.91 5.57 4.22
N ALA A 101 -1.83 4.62 4.20
CA ALA A 101 -3.25 4.90 4.14
C ALA A 101 -3.73 5.59 5.44
N ALA A 102 -3.26 5.14 6.60
CA ALA A 102 -3.49 5.78 7.89
C ALA A 102 -2.98 7.22 7.94
N ALA A 103 -1.87 7.52 7.24
CA ALA A 103 -1.31 8.87 7.19
C ALA A 103 -2.14 9.85 6.38
N ILE A 104 -2.83 9.39 5.33
CA ILE A 104 -3.58 10.25 4.41
C ILE A 104 -5.09 10.24 4.66
N SER A 105 -5.62 9.17 5.26
CA SER A 105 -7.05 8.99 5.55
C SER A 105 -7.53 9.89 6.70
N PRO A 106 -8.75 10.45 6.63
CA PRO A 106 -9.39 11.12 7.76
C PRO A 106 -9.69 10.16 8.92
N SER A 107 -9.94 8.89 8.60
CA SER A 107 -10.15 7.79 9.53
C SER A 107 -8.94 6.86 9.46
N GLY A 108 -7.85 7.25 10.11
CA GLY A 108 -6.63 6.42 10.16
C GLY A 108 -6.82 5.14 10.97
N LEU A 109 -7.81 5.10 11.88
CA LEU A 109 -8.08 3.96 12.76
C LEU A 109 -8.52 2.71 12.00
N ASP A 110 -9.28 2.87 10.90
CA ASP A 110 -9.70 1.72 10.07
C ASP A 110 -8.48 1.00 9.48
N TRP A 111 -7.46 1.76 9.09
CA TRP A 111 -6.21 1.21 8.57
C TRP A 111 -5.33 0.56 9.64
N VAL A 112 -5.48 0.95 10.91
CA VAL A 112 -4.84 0.25 12.03
C VAL A 112 -5.50 -1.10 12.26
N ALA A 113 -6.83 -1.18 12.22
CA ALA A 113 -7.55 -2.45 12.32
C ALA A 113 -7.19 -3.42 11.17
N GLU A 114 -7.06 -2.90 9.94
CA GLU A 114 -6.53 -3.69 8.81
C GLU A 114 -5.09 -4.16 9.06
N ALA A 115 -4.23 -3.30 9.64
CA ALA A 115 -2.87 -3.67 9.98
C ALA A 115 -2.81 -4.76 11.08
N GLU A 116 -3.71 -4.73 12.07
CA GLU A 116 -3.87 -5.82 13.05
C GLU A 116 -4.27 -7.13 12.38
N GLY A 117 -5.24 -7.09 11.47
CA GLY A 117 -5.65 -8.27 10.69
C GLY A 117 -4.52 -8.89 9.87
N ILE A 118 -3.55 -8.08 9.40
CA ILE A 118 -2.35 -8.58 8.74
C ILE A 118 -1.42 -9.31 9.71
N LEU A 119 -1.26 -8.81 10.94
CA LEU A 119 -0.46 -9.49 11.97
C LEU A 119 -1.09 -10.85 12.33
N ASP A 120 -2.41 -10.89 12.50
CA ASP A 120 -3.14 -12.14 12.74
C ASP A 120 -2.96 -13.13 11.57
N ALA A 121 -2.99 -12.64 10.33
CA ALA A 121 -2.74 -13.47 9.15
C ALA A 121 -1.29 -14.00 9.12
N MET A 122 -0.30 -13.17 9.44
CA MET A 122 1.10 -13.62 9.58
C MET A 122 1.24 -14.72 10.63
N HIS A 123 0.59 -14.55 11.78
CA HIS A 123 0.60 -15.55 12.84
C HIS A 123 -0.05 -16.86 12.41
N ALA A 124 -1.24 -16.79 11.80
CA ALA A 124 -1.97 -17.96 11.29
C ALA A 124 -1.19 -18.72 10.21
N ASP A 125 -0.40 -18.01 9.41
CA ASP A 125 0.45 -18.59 8.38
C ASP A 125 1.85 -19.00 8.88
N ALA A 126 2.08 -18.93 10.20
CA ALA A 126 3.35 -19.24 10.87
C ALA A 126 4.55 -18.46 10.31
N VAL A 127 4.31 -17.22 9.86
CA VAL A 127 5.34 -16.30 9.40
C VAL A 127 5.80 -15.44 10.58
N PRO A 128 7.08 -15.53 11.00
CA PRO A 128 7.55 -14.80 12.17
C PRO A 128 7.56 -13.30 11.91
N TYR A 129 7.17 -12.55 12.94
CA TYR A 129 7.36 -11.10 12.96
C TYR A 129 8.85 -10.76 12.98
N ASN A 130 9.21 -9.65 12.36
CA ASN A 130 10.55 -9.07 12.48
C ASN A 130 10.47 -7.59 12.87
N HIS A 131 11.63 -6.95 13.02
CA HIS A 131 11.70 -5.54 13.37
C HIS A 131 10.97 -4.64 12.36
N VAL A 132 10.98 -4.98 11.07
CA VAL A 132 10.23 -4.24 10.05
C VAL A 132 8.73 -4.38 10.31
N THR A 133 8.23 -5.58 10.58
CA THR A 133 6.81 -5.83 10.87
C THR A 133 6.30 -4.93 12.01
N LEU A 134 6.98 -4.94 13.15
CA LEU A 134 6.54 -4.20 14.33
C LEU A 134 6.72 -2.69 14.17
N ASN A 135 7.84 -2.24 13.59
CA ASN A 135 8.06 -0.81 13.36
C ASN A 135 7.02 -0.23 12.38
N THR A 136 6.72 -0.95 11.29
CA THR A 136 5.71 -0.50 10.31
C THR A 136 4.30 -0.47 10.90
N PHE A 137 3.95 -1.42 11.77
CA PHE A 137 2.68 -1.38 12.50
C PHE A 137 2.60 -0.15 13.43
N LEU A 138 3.68 0.14 14.16
CA LEU A 138 3.76 1.32 15.02
C LEU A 138 3.67 2.63 14.21
N ASP A 139 4.25 2.68 13.01
CA ASP A 139 4.10 3.82 12.10
C ASP A 139 2.62 4.03 11.73
N ALA A 140 1.87 2.97 11.42
CA ALA A 140 0.44 3.06 11.14
C ALA A 140 -0.35 3.63 12.33
N CYS A 141 -0.07 3.14 13.54
CA CYS A 141 -0.67 3.67 14.77
C CYS A 141 -0.34 5.15 15.00
N GLY A 142 0.93 5.52 14.82
CA GLY A 142 1.40 6.90 14.98
C GLY A 142 0.70 7.84 13.98
N HIS A 143 0.57 7.40 12.73
CA HIS A 143 -0.13 8.15 11.69
C HIS A 143 -1.62 8.33 12.00
N ALA A 144 -2.30 7.27 12.44
CA ALA A 144 -3.71 7.34 12.83
C ALA A 144 -3.98 8.23 14.05
N ALA A 145 -3.02 8.29 14.99
CA ALA A 145 -3.11 9.15 16.17
C ALA A 145 -2.86 10.63 15.85
N THR A 146 -2.21 10.95 14.73
CA THR A 146 -2.00 12.32 14.27
C THR A 146 -3.07 12.69 13.23
N PRO A 147 -4.16 13.38 13.60
CA PRO A 147 -5.12 13.83 12.60
C PRO A 147 -4.42 14.76 11.62
N HIS A 148 -4.56 14.45 10.33
CA HIS A 148 -4.04 15.25 9.24
C HIS A 148 -4.65 16.66 9.35
N ARG A 149 -3.90 17.64 9.87
CA ARG A 149 -4.24 19.06 9.78
C ARG A 149 -3.60 19.59 8.49
N PRO A 150 -4.36 19.82 7.40
CA PRO A 150 -3.81 20.49 6.25
C PRO A 150 -3.54 21.95 6.64
N GLY A 151 -2.27 22.32 6.85
CA GLY A 151 -1.86 23.73 6.95
C GLY A 151 -1.07 24.19 8.18
N HIS A 152 -0.67 23.33 9.11
CA HIS A 152 0.15 23.80 10.25
C HIS A 152 1.63 23.89 9.87
N ARG A 153 2.08 25.08 9.44
CA ARG A 153 3.51 25.42 9.37
C ARG A 153 4.08 25.35 10.80
N PRO A 154 5.12 24.54 11.08
CA PRO A 154 5.75 24.57 12.40
C PRO A 154 6.30 25.99 12.67
N PRO A 155 6.15 26.52 13.90
CA PRO A 155 6.75 27.80 14.26
C PRO A 155 8.26 27.71 14.04
N ALA A 156 8.83 28.75 13.42
CA ALA A 156 10.28 28.83 13.23
C ALA A 156 10.97 28.79 14.62
N PRO A 157 12.12 28.10 14.74
CA PRO A 157 12.88 28.11 15.98
C PRO A 157 13.31 29.54 16.35
N PRO A 158 13.48 29.83 17.64
CA PRO A 158 13.82 31.16 18.15
C PRO A 158 15.16 31.68 17.61
#